data_AF-A0A7V9M4C7-F1
#
_entry.id   AF-A0A7V9M4C7-F1
#
_cell.length_a   1.000
_cell.length_b   1.000
_cell.length_c   1.000
_cell.angle_alpha   90.00
_cell.angle_beta   90.00
_cell.angle_gamma   90.00
#
_symmetry.space_group_name_H-M   'P 1'
#
loop_
_entity.id
_entity.type
_entity.pdbx_description
1 polymer ?
#
loop_
_entity_poly.entity_id
_entity_poly.type
_entity_poly.pdbx_seq_one_letter_code
_entity_poly.pdbx_strand_id
1 'polypeptide(L)'
;METFSKILNDDKPVLVDFFAEWCGPCKMMAPELKRFADLHKSEVRVLKVDIDKNRETASQFNIQGVPTLILFKKGKILWRQSGAMNAQQLSAIIKSKMGNGQR
;
A
#
# COMPACT_ATOMS: atom_id res chain seq x y z
N MET A 1 18.77 -2.47 11.15
CA MET A 1 17.31 -2.60 10.89
C MET A 1 16.84 -1.29 10.26
N GLU A 2 16.14 -1.35 9.13
CA GLU A 2 15.54 -0.14 8.55
C GLU A 2 14.21 0.17 9.25
N THR A 3 13.98 1.42 9.64
CA THR A 3 12.71 1.84 10.24
C THR A 3 11.63 2.01 9.16
N PHE A 4 10.36 1.82 9.51
CA PHE A 4 9.24 1.96 8.57
C PHE A 4 9.28 3.31 7.82
N SER A 5 9.52 4.40 8.54
CA SER A 5 9.72 5.74 7.98
C SER A 5 10.85 5.81 6.96
N LYS A 6 11.96 5.09 7.16
CA LYS A 6 13.06 5.06 6.20
C LYS A 6 12.64 4.37 4.90
N ILE A 7 11.87 3.29 4.98
CA ILE A 7 11.37 2.58 3.80
C ILE A 7 10.41 3.46 3.00
N LEU A 8 9.55 4.24 3.67
CA LEU A 8 8.63 5.16 2.98
C LEU A 8 9.34 6.33 2.27
N ASN A 9 10.58 6.63 2.66
CA ASN A 9 11.41 7.68 2.07
C ASN A 9 12.24 7.21 0.86
N ASP A 10 12.08 5.97 0.41
CA ASP A 10 12.75 5.42 -0.77
C ASP A 10 12.35 6.20 -2.07
N ASP A 11 13.27 6.25 -3.03
CA ASP A 11 13.03 6.77 -4.38
C ASP A 11 12.01 5.90 -5.11
N LYS A 12 12.05 4.59 -4.85
CA LYS A 12 11.09 3.63 -5.36
C LYS A 12 9.75 3.76 -4.61
N PRO A 13 8.62 3.95 -5.33
CA PRO A 13 7.30 3.99 -4.71
C PRO A 13 7.02 2.75 -3.84
N VAL A 14 6.40 2.98 -2.69
CA VAL A 14 6.03 1.93 -1.73
C VAL A 14 4.52 1.90 -1.58
N LEU A 15 3.89 0.81 -2.00
CA LEU A 15 2.47 0.55 -1.74
C LEU A 15 2.34 -0.26 -0.45
N VAL A 16 1.66 0.30 0.55
CA VAL A 16 1.42 -0.35 1.84
C VAL A 16 -0.03 -0.81 1.91
N ASP A 17 -0.23 -2.10 2.21
CA ASP A 17 -1.52 -2.70 2.55
C ASP A 17 -1.67 -2.82 4.07
N PHE A 18 -2.52 -1.98 4.64
CA PHE A 18 -2.93 -2.08 6.04
C PHE A 18 -4.08 -3.09 6.14
N PHE A 19 -3.83 -4.21 6.79
CA PHE A 19 -4.72 -5.36 6.86
C PHE A 19 -4.87 -5.89 8.30
N ALA A 20 -5.82 -6.81 8.50
CA ALA A 20 -5.94 -7.61 9.72
C ALA A 20 -6.31 -9.06 9.37
N GLU A 21 -5.98 -10.02 10.24
CA GLU A 21 -6.23 -11.45 9.98
C GLU A 21 -7.73 -11.81 10.00
N TRP A 22 -8.51 -11.09 10.79
CA TRP A 22 -9.97 -11.25 10.91
C TRP A 22 -10.75 -10.59 9.76
N CYS A 23 -10.08 -9.82 8.91
CA CYS A 23 -10.70 -9.03 7.86
C CYS A 23 -11.02 -9.88 6.62
N GLY A 24 -12.30 -10.19 6.42
CA GLY A 24 -12.80 -10.90 5.23
C GLY A 24 -12.38 -10.24 3.90
N PRO A 25 -12.61 -8.93 3.70
CA PRO A 25 -12.18 -8.23 2.50
C PRO A 25 -10.66 -8.25 2.26
N CYS A 26 -9.85 -8.30 3.32
CA CYS A 26 -8.39 -8.39 3.22
C CYS A 26 -7.96 -9.73 2.63
N LYS A 27 -8.69 -10.82 2.95
CA LYS A 27 -8.45 -12.14 2.34
C LYS A 27 -8.74 -12.14 0.84
N MET A 28 -9.71 -11.35 0.38
CA MET A 28 -9.96 -11.14 -1.06
C MET A 28 -8.88 -10.28 -1.71
N MET A 29 -8.38 -9.26 -1.00
CA MET A 29 -7.33 -8.37 -1.51
C MET A 29 -5.97 -9.07 -1.63
N ALA A 30 -5.65 -10.01 -0.74
CA ALA A 30 -4.34 -10.67 -0.69
C ALA A 30 -3.87 -11.31 -2.03
N PRO A 31 -4.66 -12.13 -2.74
CA PRO A 31 -4.24 -12.68 -4.04
C PRO A 31 -4.10 -11.60 -5.12
N GLU A 32 -4.94 -10.58 -5.11
CA GLU A 32 -4.88 -9.47 -6.06
C GLU A 32 -3.62 -8.61 -5.83
N LEU A 33 -3.30 -8.34 -4.57
CA LEU A 33 -2.09 -7.62 -4.19
C LEU A 33 -0.83 -8.42 -4.54
N LYS A 34 -0.85 -9.75 -4.39
CA LYS A 34 0.25 -10.61 -4.83
C LYS A 34 0.45 -10.51 -6.35
N ARG A 35 -0.62 -10.62 -7.15
CA ARG A 35 -0.54 -10.47 -8.61
C ARG A 35 0.00 -9.10 -9.01
N PHE A 36 -0.47 -8.03 -8.36
CA PHE A 36 0.06 -6.68 -8.55
C PHE A 36 1.56 -6.63 -8.23
N ALA A 37 1.99 -7.15 -7.07
CA ALA A 37 3.40 -7.15 -6.67
C ALA A 37 4.28 -7.90 -7.68
N ASP A 38 3.82 -9.05 -8.18
CA ASP A 38 4.54 -9.85 -9.17
C ASP A 38 4.71 -9.09 -10.50
N LEU A 39 3.67 -8.37 -10.94
CA LEU A 39 3.68 -7.57 -12.18
C LEU A 39 4.55 -6.31 -12.09
N HIS A 40 4.61 -5.66 -10.93
CA HIS A 40 5.26 -4.35 -10.74
C HIS A 40 6.49 -4.41 -9.84
N LYS A 41 7.08 -5.59 -9.63
CA LYS A 41 8.20 -5.80 -8.69
C LYS A 41 9.40 -4.88 -8.93
N SER A 42 9.65 -4.46 -10.17
CA SER A 42 10.72 -3.51 -10.53
C SER A 42 10.35 -2.06 -10.22
N GLU A 43 9.07 -1.71 -10.34
CA GLU A 43 8.55 -0.33 -10.27
C GLU A 43 8.07 0.06 -8.87
N VAL A 44 7.45 -0.87 -8.13
CA VAL A 44 6.79 -0.60 -6.85
C VAL A 44 7.22 -1.65 -5.82
N ARG A 45 7.54 -1.20 -4.60
CA ARG A 45 7.72 -2.07 -3.44
C ARG A 45 6.37 -2.24 -2.76
N VAL A 46 5.96 -3.48 -2.47
CA VAL A 46 4.72 -3.74 -1.73
C VAL A 46 5.06 -4.16 -0.30
N LEU A 47 4.42 -3.53 0.68
CA LEU A 47 4.51 -3.89 2.09
C LEU A 47 3.13 -4.22 2.64
N LYS A 48 3.09 -5.10 3.63
CA LYS A 48 1.88 -5.39 4.40
C LYS A 48 2.09 -5.00 5.85
N VAL A 49 1.12 -4.32 6.43
CA VAL A 49 1.12 -3.89 7.83
C VAL A 49 -0.12 -4.46 8.50
N ASP A 50 0.11 -5.37 9.45
CA ASP A 50 -0.92 -5.89 10.34
C ASP A 50 -1.24 -4.80 11.38
N ILE A 51 -2.47 -4.27 11.33
CA ILE A 51 -2.88 -3.16 12.20
C ILE A 51 -2.98 -3.56 13.68
N ASP A 52 -3.23 -4.84 13.98
CA ASP A 52 -3.34 -5.32 15.35
C ASP A 52 -1.96 -5.36 16.02
N LYS A 53 -0.92 -5.66 15.24
CA LYS A 53 0.47 -5.69 15.68
C LYS A 53 1.18 -4.33 15.59
N ASN A 54 0.67 -3.40 14.78
CA ASN A 54 1.30 -2.10 14.49
C ASN A 54 0.34 -0.94 14.77
N ARG A 55 -0.25 -0.90 15.97
CA ARG A 55 -1.29 0.06 16.35
C ARG A 55 -0.85 1.52 16.25
N GLU A 56 0.39 1.82 16.64
CA GLU A 56 0.94 3.18 16.55
C GLU A 56 1.02 3.64 15.09
N THR A 57 1.59 2.80 14.20
CA THR A 57 1.63 3.07 12.75
C THR A 57 0.22 3.23 12.17
N ALA A 58 -0.71 2.35 12.54
CA ALA A 58 -2.10 2.43 12.10
C ALA A 58 -2.75 3.76 12.55
N SER A 59 -2.49 4.19 13.79
CA SER A 59 -2.96 5.48 14.31
C SER A 59 -2.32 6.66 13.58
N GLN A 60 -1.00 6.63 13.34
CA GLN A 60 -0.27 7.68 12.63
C GLN A 60 -0.84 7.95 11.23
N PHE A 61 -1.24 6.89 10.52
CA PHE A 61 -1.87 7.01 9.21
C PHE A 61 -3.40 7.09 9.27
N ASN A 62 -4.00 7.22 10.47
CA ASN A 62 -5.44 7.27 10.69
C ASN A 62 -6.18 6.15 9.96
N ILE A 63 -5.75 4.89 10.15
CA ILE A 63 -6.40 3.72 9.54
C ILE A 63 -7.68 3.41 10.32
N GLN A 64 -8.84 3.74 9.73
CA GLN A 64 -10.16 3.55 10.35
C GLN A 64 -10.87 2.27 9.88
N GLY A 65 -10.33 1.61 8.86
CA GLY A 65 -10.89 0.39 8.30
C GLY A 65 -9.89 -0.34 7.41
N VAL A 66 -10.11 -1.64 7.22
CA VAL A 66 -9.21 -2.50 6.46
C VAL A 66 -9.96 -3.30 5.37
N PRO A 67 -9.32 -3.59 4.23
CA PRO A 67 -7.97 -3.16 3.87
C PRO A 67 -7.94 -1.66 3.54
N THR A 68 -6.84 -0.99 3.88
CA THR A 68 -6.53 0.36 3.40
C THR A 68 -5.18 0.33 2.71
N LEU A 69 -5.15 0.77 1.45
CA LEU A 69 -3.94 0.86 0.64
C LEU A 69 -3.45 2.31 0.63
N ILE A 70 -2.15 2.51 0.82
CA ILE A 70 -1.51 3.82 0.72
C ILE A 70 -0.24 3.71 -0.13
N LEU A 71 -0.13 4.55 -1.17
CA LEU A 71 1.06 4.68 -2.00
C LEU A 71 1.92 5.84 -1.49
N PHE A 72 3.18 5.54 -1.19
CA PHE A 72 4.19 6.50 -0.77
C PHE A 72 5.28 6.65 -1.83
N LYS A 73 5.88 7.84 -1.90
CA LYS A 73 7.14 8.09 -2.62
C LYS A 73 7.86 9.25 -1.95
N LYS A 74 9.14 9.09 -1.58
CA LYS A 74 9.92 10.14 -0.90
C LYS A 74 9.21 10.71 0.34
N GLY A 75 8.62 9.83 1.15
CA GLY A 75 7.89 10.19 2.37
C GLY A 75 6.53 10.85 2.16
N LYS A 76 6.11 11.09 0.92
CA LYS A 76 4.80 11.71 0.60
C LYS A 76 3.78 10.65 0.23
N ILE A 77 2.53 10.85 0.66
CA ILE A 77 1.38 10.06 0.22
C ILE A 77 0.98 10.54 -1.17
N LEU A 78 1.09 9.68 -2.19
CA LEU A 78 0.63 9.95 -3.55
C LEU A 78 -0.83 9.54 -3.76
N TRP A 79 -1.27 8.53 -3.01
CA TRP A 79 -2.62 7.99 -3.14
C TRP A 79 -3.00 7.15 -1.92
N ARG A 80 -4.30 7.10 -1.62
CA ARG A 80 -4.89 6.31 -0.57
C ARG A 80 -6.28 5.85 -0.98
N GLN A 81 -6.62 4.60 -0.68
CA GLN A 81 -7.98 4.09 -0.84
C GLN A 81 -8.24 2.94 0.14
N SER A 82 -9.44 2.92 0.71
CA SER A 82 -9.94 1.80 1.51
C SER A 82 -10.81 0.87 0.66
N GLY A 83 -10.81 -0.41 1.00
CA GLY A 83 -11.57 -1.45 0.31
C GLY A 83 -10.72 -2.31 -0.63
N ALA A 84 -11.22 -3.52 -0.89
CA ALA A 84 -10.59 -4.48 -1.79
C ALA A 84 -10.85 -4.10 -3.26
N MET A 85 -9.89 -4.41 -4.13
CA MET A 85 -10.00 -4.24 -5.58
C MET A 85 -9.17 -5.29 -6.31
N ASN A 86 -9.44 -5.50 -7.59
CA ASN A 86 -8.64 -6.42 -8.40
C ASN A 86 -7.28 -5.82 -8.82
N ALA A 87 -6.34 -6.69 -9.21
CA ALA A 87 -4.99 -6.30 -9.57
C ALA A 87 -4.93 -5.36 -10.79
N GLN A 88 -5.84 -5.50 -11.74
CA GLN A 88 -5.90 -4.68 -12.96
C GLN A 88 -6.27 -3.23 -12.61
N GLN A 89 -7.31 -3.05 -11.81
CA GLN A 89 -7.75 -1.75 -11.31
C GLN A 89 -6.64 -1.09 -10.49
N LEU A 90 -6.04 -1.84 -9.56
CA LEU A 90 -4.92 -1.33 -8.76
C LEU A 90 -3.75 -0.90 -9.65
N SER A 91 -3.39 -1.71 -10.66
CA SER A 91 -2.32 -1.38 -11.62
C SER A 91 -2.58 -0.09 -12.37
N ALA A 92 -3.81 0.11 -12.88
CA ALA A 92 -4.18 1.31 -13.61
C ALA A 92 -4.09 2.56 -12.73
N ILE A 93 -4.60 2.48 -11.50
CA ILE A 93 -4.57 3.58 -10.54
C ILE A 93 -3.12 3.93 -10.18
N ILE A 94 -2.31 2.95 -9.77
CA ILE A 94 -0.95 3.20 -9.31
C ILE A 94 -0.08 3.77 -10.43
N LYS A 95 -0.18 3.25 -11.65
CA LYS A 95 0.52 3.81 -12.81
C LYS A 95 0.16 5.27 -13.07
N SER A 96 -1.14 5.61 -13.02
CA SER A 96 -1.60 6.99 -13.16
C SER A 96 -1.01 7.91 -12.07
N LYS A 97 -0.95 7.44 -10.83
CA LYS A 97 -0.44 8.25 -9.70
C LYS A 97 1.09 8.40 -9.71
N MET A 98 1.82 7.42 -10.23
CA MET A 98 3.27 7.52 -10.40
C MET A 98 3.70 8.46 -11.55
N GLY A 99 2.90 8.53 -12.62
CA GLY A 99 3.18 9.36 -13.81
C GLY A 99 2.84 10.85 -13.67
N ASN A 100 1.92 11.21 -12.77
CA ASN A 100 1.46 12.59 -12.61
C ASN A 100 2.30 13.45 -11.63
N GLY A 101 3.45 12.96 -11.18
CA GLY A 101 4.38 13.69 -10.30
C GLY A 101 5.37 14.62 -11.01
N GLN A 102 5.18 14.86 -12.30
CA GLN A 102 5.94 15.82 -13.12
C GLN A 102 5.00 16.86 -13.73
N ARG A 103 4.50 17.79 -12.91
CA ARG A 103 4.10 19.13 -13.33
C ARG A 103 4.43 20.10 -12.21
#